data_AF-A0A9P8SLD5-F1
#
_entry.id   AF-A0A9P8SLD5-F1
#
_cell.length_a   1.000
_cell.length_b   1.000
_cell.length_c   1.000
_cell.angle_alpha   90.00
_cell.angle_beta   90.00
_cell.angle_gamma   90.00
#
_symmetry.space_group_name_H-M   'P 1'
#
loop_
_entity.id
_entity.type
_entity.pdbx_description
1 polymer ?
#
loop_
_entity_poly.entity_id
_entity_poly.type
_entity_poly.pdbx_seq_one_letter_code
_entity_poly.pdbx_strand_id
1 'polypeptide(L)'
;MRTPTSPAVTPKKTSDSWQIPAFDPEKHRLSTDRPVGSYRRYSETKEQNGSGGLPECPRTVPVMGKMDWLTLPRTNFNICPTCYDSVFAKSEFRTHFQPILRPTDEAIVCDFGSSPWYRIAWLLTVKHERQDLRLFYHVVNVTASSRGEACPGSQRSTRNWLTIKDPYTRRPVSEFAVCYRCAMIVEALLPNLTGLFVPLSSRSEPLKKVCALHFTPKRKQFVRYFDALETTSDKALVGSQAPDIADLAQELRRLSVGHECREDNPVRDGYWHMMQSLPEMTVCDACFNEVVRPRVQDGNSVAQGFFTKPQRLPVATCQLYSPRMREIFHKACRRRDREYLEARVLERREIEADIFEKLLKLDKAQRNDARSEKQVERLVEEWKRWE
;
A
#
# COMPACT_ATOMS: atom_id res chain seq x y z
N MET A 1 -79.43 -18.41 40.50
CA MET A 1 -78.76 -18.81 41.77
C MET A 1 -77.67 -19.83 41.47
N ARG A 2 -76.42 -19.47 41.75
CA ARG A 2 -75.24 -20.28 42.12
C ARG A 2 -73.98 -19.61 41.56
N THR A 3 -73.32 -18.90 42.48
CA THR A 3 -71.98 -18.34 42.44
C THR A 3 -70.92 -19.41 42.19
N PRO A 4 -69.83 -19.12 41.47
CA PRO A 4 -68.59 -19.87 41.55
C PRO A 4 -67.53 -19.11 42.38
N THR A 5 -67.00 -19.87 43.32
CA THR A 5 -65.90 -19.70 44.26
C THR A 5 -64.58 -19.26 43.63
N SER A 6 -63.93 -18.26 44.25
CA SER A 6 -62.47 -18.08 44.24
C SER A 6 -61.80 -18.99 45.29
N PRO A 7 -60.54 -19.37 45.06
CA PRO A 7 -59.52 -19.41 46.10
C PRO A 7 -58.35 -18.48 45.71
N ALA A 8 -58.08 -17.44 46.51
CA ALA A 8 -57.11 -17.42 47.61
C ALA A 8 -55.65 -17.23 47.13
N VAL A 9 -55.14 -16.02 47.42
CA VAL A 9 -53.79 -15.50 47.13
C VAL A 9 -52.90 -15.66 48.37
N THR A 10 -51.61 -16.01 48.18
CA THR A 10 -50.40 -15.45 48.85
C THR A 10 -49.12 -16.17 48.33
N PRO A 11 -47.88 -15.64 48.48
CA PRO A 11 -47.36 -14.40 47.87
C PRO A 11 -45.94 -14.51 47.24
N LYS A 12 -45.65 -13.59 46.30
CA LYS A 12 -44.35 -12.96 45.91
C LYS A 12 -43.04 -13.79 45.86
N LYS A 13 -42.31 -13.70 44.72
CA LYS A 13 -41.01 -12.97 44.65
C LYS A 13 -40.46 -12.79 43.22
N THR A 14 -40.18 -11.52 42.93
CA THR A 14 -39.06 -10.93 42.15
C THR A 14 -38.80 -11.36 40.71
N SER A 15 -38.87 -10.34 39.85
CA SER A 15 -38.47 -10.27 38.45
C SER A 15 -37.12 -10.92 38.14
N ASP A 16 -37.13 -11.87 37.23
CA ASP A 16 -35.93 -12.43 36.62
C ASP A 16 -35.15 -11.31 35.90
N SER A 17 -33.92 -11.13 36.36
CA SER A 17 -32.88 -10.34 35.74
C SER A 17 -32.60 -10.87 34.33
N TRP A 18 -32.75 -10.01 33.32
CA TRP A 18 -32.19 -10.24 31.99
C TRP A 18 -30.69 -10.53 32.11
N GLN A 19 -30.31 -11.79 31.97
CA GLN A 19 -28.90 -12.19 31.89
C GLN A 19 -28.39 -11.95 30.48
N ILE A 20 -27.40 -11.07 30.36
CA ILE A 20 -26.64 -10.84 29.13
C ILE A 20 -25.90 -12.15 28.82
N PRO A 21 -26.01 -12.72 27.61
CA PRO A 21 -25.26 -13.93 27.25
C PRO A 21 -23.77 -13.69 27.44
N ALA A 22 -23.07 -14.69 28.00
CA ALA A 22 -21.62 -14.63 28.16
C ALA A 22 -20.96 -14.36 26.80
N PHE A 23 -20.12 -13.32 26.77
CA PHE A 23 -19.31 -12.97 25.61
C PHE A 23 -18.35 -14.13 25.32
N ASP A 24 -18.64 -14.87 24.24
CA ASP A 24 -17.78 -15.89 23.68
C ASP A 24 -16.89 -15.25 22.60
N PRO A 25 -15.59 -15.02 22.88
CA PRO A 25 -14.68 -14.34 21.97
C PRO A 25 -14.42 -15.09 20.66
N GLU A 26 -14.79 -16.37 20.56
CA GLU A 26 -14.63 -17.16 19.33
C GLU A 26 -15.83 -17.02 18.38
N LYS A 27 -17.03 -16.74 18.90
CA LYS A 27 -18.26 -16.57 18.08
C LYS A 27 -18.40 -15.21 17.42
N HIS A 28 -17.71 -14.19 17.93
CA HIS A 28 -17.73 -12.81 17.41
C HIS A 28 -16.45 -12.41 16.65
N ARG A 29 -15.65 -13.38 16.19
CA ARG A 29 -14.75 -13.13 15.06
C ARG A 29 -15.61 -12.90 13.81
N LEU A 30 -16.09 -11.68 13.65
CA LEU A 30 -16.50 -11.17 12.35
C LEU A 30 -15.26 -11.29 11.45
N SER A 31 -15.20 -12.37 10.67
CA SER A 31 -14.27 -12.46 9.55
C SER A 31 -14.69 -11.38 8.55
N THR A 32 -14.09 -10.20 8.69
CA THR A 32 -14.05 -9.15 7.67
C THR A 32 -12.92 -9.43 6.67
N ASP A 33 -12.63 -10.70 6.37
CA ASP A 33 -11.65 -11.04 5.37
C ASP A 33 -12.26 -10.80 3.99
N ARG A 34 -12.09 -9.57 3.49
CA ARG A 34 -12.06 -9.35 2.04
C ARG A 34 -11.10 -10.38 1.44
N PRO A 35 -11.46 -11.02 0.31
CA PRO A 35 -10.57 -12.00 -0.32
C PRO A 35 -9.24 -11.33 -0.62
N VAL A 36 -8.15 -11.95 -0.15
CA VAL A 36 -6.78 -11.50 -0.39
C VAL A 36 -6.24 -12.19 -1.63
N GLY A 37 -5.65 -11.42 -2.54
CA GLY A 37 -4.98 -11.89 -3.74
C GLY A 37 -3.80 -12.80 -3.42
N SER A 38 -3.46 -13.66 -4.38
CA SER A 38 -2.38 -14.65 -4.27
C SER A 38 -1.03 -13.99 -4.00
N TYR A 39 -0.74 -12.86 -4.65
CA TYR A 39 0.53 -12.18 -4.47
C TYR A 39 0.67 -11.52 -3.10
N ARG A 40 -0.41 -10.92 -2.58
CA ARG A 40 -0.41 -10.32 -1.24
C ARG A 40 -0.27 -11.38 -0.15
N ARG A 41 -1.02 -12.49 -0.26
CA ARG A 41 -0.89 -13.63 0.66
C ARG A 41 0.55 -14.15 0.69
N TYR A 42 1.18 -14.32 -0.47
CA TYR A 42 2.58 -14.71 -0.57
C TYR A 42 3.52 -13.68 0.08
N SER A 43 3.36 -12.39 -0.23
CA SER A 43 4.21 -11.32 0.32
C SER A 43 4.13 -11.21 1.84
N GLU A 44 2.94 -11.34 2.43
CA GLU A 44 2.74 -11.24 3.89
C GLU A 44 3.22 -12.51 4.61
N THR A 45 3.04 -13.70 4.02
CA THR A 45 3.55 -14.97 4.57
C THR A 45 5.08 -15.00 4.61
N LYS A 46 5.75 -14.37 3.62
CA LYS A 46 7.20 -14.21 3.61
C LYS A 46 7.70 -13.39 4.82
N GLU A 47 6.98 -12.32 5.18
CA GLU A 47 7.36 -11.47 6.33
C GLU A 47 7.18 -12.18 7.69
N GLN A 48 6.24 -13.12 7.80
CA GLN A 48 5.89 -13.76 9.08
C GLN A 48 6.68 -15.04 9.39
N ASN A 49 6.90 -15.93 8.41
CA ASN A 49 7.37 -17.30 8.69
C ASN A 49 8.71 -17.68 8.03
N GLY A 50 9.30 -16.84 7.17
CA GLY A 50 10.62 -17.09 6.54
C GLY A 50 10.76 -18.37 5.68
N SER A 51 9.75 -19.25 5.63
CA SER A 51 9.89 -20.61 5.08
C SER A 51 8.62 -21.17 4.40
N GLY A 52 7.71 -20.30 3.95
CA GLY A 52 6.44 -20.69 3.31
C GLY A 52 6.18 -20.10 1.92
N GLY A 53 7.20 -19.89 1.08
CA GLY A 53 6.99 -19.27 -0.24
C GLY A 53 8.17 -19.40 -1.21
N LEU A 54 8.00 -18.85 -2.43
CA LEU A 54 9.01 -18.80 -3.50
C LEU A 54 10.42 -18.46 -2.99
N PRO A 55 11.47 -19.08 -3.56
CA PRO A 55 12.82 -18.99 -3.03
C PRO A 55 13.38 -17.56 -3.08
N GLU A 56 14.28 -17.27 -2.14
CA GLU A 56 15.17 -16.12 -2.29
C GLU A 56 16.19 -16.39 -3.38
N CYS A 57 16.27 -15.48 -4.34
CA CYS A 57 17.14 -15.63 -5.48
C CYS A 57 18.52 -15.05 -5.15
N PRO A 58 19.62 -15.83 -5.24
CA PRO A 58 20.96 -15.31 -5.02
C PRO A 58 21.49 -14.44 -6.18
N ARG A 59 20.82 -14.47 -7.34
CA ARG A 59 21.24 -13.80 -8.58
C ARG A 59 20.30 -12.66 -9.00
N THR A 60 19.91 -11.81 -8.06
CA THR A 60 19.10 -10.61 -8.34
C THR A 60 19.94 -9.43 -8.83
N VAL A 61 21.25 -9.44 -8.55
CA VAL A 61 22.23 -8.46 -9.02
C VAL A 61 22.87 -8.99 -10.32
N PRO A 62 23.21 -8.13 -11.31
CA PRO A 62 23.85 -8.58 -12.55
C PRO A 62 25.17 -9.31 -12.27
N VAL A 63 25.32 -10.52 -12.81
CA VAL A 63 26.53 -11.36 -12.66
C VAL A 63 27.05 -11.77 -14.04
N MET A 64 28.36 -11.64 -14.24
CA MET A 64 29.06 -12.05 -15.47
C MET A 64 29.58 -13.50 -15.38
N GLY A 65 29.87 -14.10 -16.54
CA GLY A 65 30.61 -15.37 -16.63
C GLY A 65 29.88 -16.61 -16.10
N LYS A 66 28.57 -16.55 -15.91
CA LYS A 66 27.74 -17.71 -15.51
C LYS A 66 27.13 -18.37 -16.75
N MET A 67 27.25 -19.69 -16.87
CA MET A 67 26.86 -20.47 -18.06
C MET A 67 25.70 -21.46 -17.80
N ASP A 68 25.17 -21.46 -16.58
CA ASP A 68 24.17 -22.38 -16.07
C ASP A 68 22.75 -21.79 -16.13
N TRP A 69 22.48 -20.88 -17.07
CA TRP A 69 21.18 -20.23 -17.18
C TRP A 69 20.20 -21.07 -17.98
N LEU A 70 18.93 -21.01 -17.57
CA LEU A 70 17.82 -21.54 -18.36
C LEU A 70 16.96 -20.38 -18.88
N THR A 71 16.20 -20.67 -19.93
CA THR A 71 15.29 -19.72 -20.57
C THR A 71 14.01 -20.41 -21.04
N LEU A 72 12.97 -19.62 -21.30
CA LEU A 72 11.82 -20.07 -22.06
C LEU A 72 12.13 -20.00 -23.57
N PRO A 73 11.69 -20.99 -24.38
CA PRO A 73 11.93 -21.01 -25.81
C PRO A 73 11.52 -19.70 -26.49
N ARG A 74 12.39 -19.18 -27.36
CA ARG A 74 12.17 -17.94 -28.15
C ARG A 74 11.97 -16.68 -27.29
N THR A 75 12.57 -16.63 -26.10
CA THR A 75 12.54 -15.44 -25.24
C THR A 75 13.94 -15.03 -24.81
N ASN A 76 14.05 -13.83 -24.24
CA ASN A 76 15.24 -13.36 -23.53
C ASN A 76 15.13 -13.55 -22.01
N PHE A 77 14.16 -14.32 -21.52
CA PHE A 77 13.95 -14.57 -20.09
C PHE A 77 15.09 -15.42 -19.52
N ASN A 78 15.67 -15.02 -18.40
CA ASN A 78 16.76 -15.72 -17.75
C ASN A 78 16.35 -16.19 -16.35
N ILE A 79 16.48 -17.48 -16.08
CA ILE A 79 16.28 -18.05 -14.75
C ILE A 79 17.53 -18.78 -14.30
N CYS A 80 17.95 -18.54 -13.05
CA CYS A 80 19.08 -19.24 -12.46
C CYS A 80 18.66 -20.64 -11.98
N PRO A 81 19.61 -21.60 -11.85
CA PRO A 81 19.30 -22.95 -11.38
C PRO A 81 18.59 -22.95 -10.03
N THR A 82 19.01 -22.11 -9.09
CA THR A 82 18.37 -22.02 -7.76
C THR A 82 16.86 -21.74 -7.84
N CYS A 83 16.45 -20.78 -8.66
CA CYS A 83 15.04 -20.46 -8.85
C CYS A 83 14.32 -21.57 -9.65
N TYR A 84 14.97 -22.12 -10.66
CA TYR A 84 14.41 -23.20 -11.48
C TYR A 84 14.18 -24.48 -10.65
N ASP A 85 15.18 -24.95 -9.93
CA ASP A 85 15.16 -26.18 -9.14
C ASP A 85 14.12 -26.11 -8.02
N SER A 86 14.00 -24.94 -7.39
CA SER A 86 13.08 -24.73 -6.27
C SER A 86 11.61 -24.63 -6.71
N VAL A 87 11.34 -24.09 -7.90
CA VAL A 87 9.96 -23.74 -8.33
C VAL A 87 9.44 -24.64 -9.45
N PHE A 88 10.28 -24.98 -10.43
CA PHE A 88 9.86 -25.58 -11.69
C PHE A 88 10.35 -27.02 -11.89
N ALA A 89 11.50 -27.41 -11.35
CA ALA A 89 12.06 -28.75 -11.61
C ALA A 89 11.13 -29.90 -11.16
N LYS A 90 10.33 -29.67 -10.12
CA LYS A 90 9.34 -30.64 -9.60
C LYS A 90 7.91 -30.40 -10.10
N SER A 91 7.68 -29.40 -10.96
CA SER A 91 6.35 -29.11 -11.50
C SER A 91 6.15 -29.72 -12.89
N GLU A 92 4.92 -29.67 -13.38
CA GLU A 92 4.58 -30.07 -14.76
C GLU A 92 5.31 -29.22 -15.81
N PHE A 93 5.75 -28.00 -15.44
CA PHE A 93 6.39 -27.06 -16.35
C PHE A 93 7.89 -27.30 -16.54
N ARG A 94 8.49 -28.31 -15.90
CA ARG A 94 9.94 -28.55 -15.95
C ARG A 94 10.50 -28.58 -17.38
N THR A 95 9.78 -29.16 -18.32
CA THR A 95 10.22 -29.34 -19.72
C THR A 95 10.07 -28.08 -20.56
N HIS A 96 9.46 -27.02 -20.04
CA HIS A 96 9.32 -25.75 -20.76
C HIS A 96 10.59 -24.91 -20.74
N PHE A 97 11.57 -25.25 -19.90
CA PHE A 97 12.82 -24.51 -19.77
C PHE A 97 13.95 -25.23 -20.50
N GLN A 98 14.74 -24.47 -21.25
CA GLN A 98 15.91 -24.98 -21.96
C GLN A 98 17.18 -24.27 -21.49
N PRO A 99 18.32 -24.97 -21.40
CA PRO A 99 19.61 -24.32 -21.17
C PRO A 99 19.90 -23.29 -22.26
N ILE A 100 20.53 -22.17 -21.87
CA ILE A 100 20.99 -21.17 -22.82
C ILE A 100 22.39 -20.70 -22.48
N LEU A 101 23.24 -20.64 -23.52
CA LEU A 101 24.54 -20.03 -23.43
C LEU A 101 24.37 -18.53 -23.68
N ARG A 102 24.68 -17.73 -22.66
CA ARG A 102 24.74 -16.26 -22.77
C ARG A 102 26.19 -15.82 -22.92
N PRO A 103 26.47 -14.70 -23.61
CA PRO A 103 27.81 -14.14 -23.69
C PRO A 103 28.39 -13.93 -22.27
N THR A 104 29.60 -14.40 -22.03
CA THR A 104 30.23 -14.36 -20.69
C THR A 104 30.64 -12.95 -20.26
N ASP A 105 30.75 -12.04 -21.22
CA ASP A 105 31.09 -10.63 -21.09
C ASP A 105 29.89 -9.74 -20.74
N GLU A 106 28.66 -10.26 -20.79
CA GLU A 106 27.46 -9.54 -20.39
C GLU A 106 27.04 -9.89 -18.95
N ALA A 107 26.77 -8.87 -18.14
CA ALA A 107 26.25 -9.07 -16.80
C ALA A 107 24.73 -9.31 -16.86
N ILE A 108 24.30 -10.52 -16.50
CA ILE A 108 22.89 -10.94 -16.57
C ILE A 108 22.30 -11.20 -15.19
N VAL A 109 20.99 -11.01 -15.07
CA VAL A 109 20.21 -11.20 -13.84
C VAL A 109 19.23 -12.36 -13.98
N CYS A 110 18.83 -12.97 -12.86
CA CYS A 110 17.68 -13.85 -12.86
C CYS A 110 16.39 -13.01 -12.88
N ASP A 111 15.67 -13.02 -14.01
CA ASP A 111 14.42 -12.28 -14.20
C ASP A 111 13.33 -12.71 -13.22
N PHE A 112 13.21 -14.02 -12.94
CA PHE A 112 12.28 -14.54 -11.93
C PHE A 112 12.57 -14.01 -10.52
N GLY A 113 13.84 -13.80 -10.21
CA GLY A 113 14.29 -13.30 -8.91
C GLY A 113 14.17 -11.79 -8.80
N SER A 114 14.56 -11.07 -9.84
CA SER A 114 14.68 -9.61 -9.85
C SER A 114 13.36 -8.89 -10.10
N SER A 115 12.45 -9.49 -10.88
CA SER A 115 11.17 -8.88 -11.25
C SER A 115 10.00 -9.57 -10.55
N PRO A 116 9.20 -8.83 -9.77
CA PRO A 116 8.01 -9.39 -9.12
C PRO A 116 6.94 -9.83 -10.11
N TRP A 117 6.96 -9.30 -11.34
CA TRP A 117 5.95 -9.62 -12.35
C TRP A 117 5.98 -11.09 -12.77
N TYR A 118 7.15 -11.72 -12.83
CA TYR A 118 7.25 -13.15 -13.11
C TYR A 118 6.81 -14.01 -11.91
N ARG A 119 7.04 -13.53 -10.69
CA ARG A 119 6.53 -14.20 -9.48
C ARG A 119 5.01 -14.13 -9.41
N ILE A 120 4.44 -12.97 -9.73
CA ILE A 120 3.00 -12.80 -9.88
C ILE A 120 2.45 -13.71 -10.98
N ALA A 121 3.09 -13.72 -12.16
CA ALA A 121 2.70 -14.60 -13.27
C ALA A 121 2.62 -16.06 -12.83
N TRP A 122 3.64 -16.53 -12.10
CA TRP A 122 3.65 -17.89 -11.55
C TRP A 122 2.52 -18.14 -10.54
N LEU A 123 2.32 -17.23 -9.58
CA LEU A 123 1.27 -17.38 -8.59
C LEU A 123 -0.12 -17.41 -9.23
N LEU A 124 -0.35 -16.59 -10.27
CA LEU A 124 -1.58 -16.61 -11.06
C LEU A 124 -1.73 -17.90 -11.88
N THR A 125 -0.64 -18.41 -12.49
CA THR A 125 -0.63 -19.70 -13.20
C THR A 125 -1.08 -20.83 -12.28
N VAL A 126 -0.50 -20.92 -11.09
CA VAL A 126 -0.85 -21.96 -10.09
C VAL A 126 -2.27 -21.77 -9.56
N LYS A 127 -2.63 -20.54 -9.17
CA LYS A 127 -3.95 -20.22 -8.61
C LYS A 127 -5.09 -20.54 -9.56
N HIS A 128 -4.90 -20.31 -10.85
CA HIS A 128 -5.92 -20.54 -11.87
C HIS A 128 -5.74 -21.89 -12.59
N GLU A 129 -4.91 -22.79 -12.05
CA GLU A 129 -4.67 -24.15 -12.59
C GLU A 129 -4.39 -24.14 -14.10
N ARG A 130 -3.62 -23.16 -14.56
CA ARG A 130 -3.30 -23.00 -15.98
C ARG A 130 -2.35 -24.10 -16.38
N GLN A 131 -2.59 -24.73 -17.53
CA GLN A 131 -1.73 -25.79 -18.08
C GLN A 131 -0.55 -25.24 -18.92
N ASP A 132 -0.34 -23.93 -18.92
CA ASP A 132 0.74 -23.31 -19.68
C ASP A 132 1.37 -22.08 -18.98
N LEU A 133 2.53 -21.67 -19.49
CA LEU A 133 3.27 -20.50 -19.03
C LEU A 133 2.98 -19.24 -19.85
N ARG A 134 1.79 -19.11 -20.48
CA ARG A 134 1.47 -17.94 -21.34
C ARG A 134 1.67 -16.61 -20.64
N LEU A 135 1.36 -16.52 -19.35
CA LEU A 135 1.56 -15.30 -18.56
C LEU A 135 3.03 -14.85 -18.55
N PHE A 136 4.00 -15.78 -18.55
CA PHE A 136 5.42 -15.44 -18.65
C PHE A 136 5.74 -14.83 -20.01
N TYR A 137 5.27 -15.45 -21.10
CA TYR A 137 5.46 -14.92 -22.45
C TYR A 137 4.83 -13.54 -22.62
N HIS A 138 3.68 -13.30 -22.02
CA HIS A 138 3.04 -11.99 -22.00
C HIS A 138 3.90 -10.94 -21.29
N VAL A 139 4.45 -11.25 -20.12
CA VAL A 139 5.39 -10.35 -19.41
C VAL A 139 6.64 -10.09 -20.25
N VAL A 140 7.22 -11.12 -20.88
CA VAL A 140 8.37 -10.98 -21.79
C VAL A 140 8.04 -10.05 -22.94
N ASN A 141 6.92 -10.28 -23.64
CA ASN A 141 6.53 -9.49 -24.81
C ASN A 141 6.33 -8.01 -24.47
N VAL A 142 5.68 -7.73 -23.33
CA VAL A 142 5.55 -6.35 -22.86
C VAL A 142 6.93 -5.79 -22.51
N THR A 143 7.78 -6.55 -21.82
CA THR A 143 9.13 -6.14 -21.40
C THR A 143 10.07 -5.86 -22.59
N ALA A 144 9.98 -6.65 -23.66
CA ALA A 144 10.77 -6.47 -24.88
C ALA A 144 10.23 -5.39 -25.82
N SER A 145 8.97 -4.97 -25.65
CA SER A 145 8.33 -3.97 -26.53
C SER A 145 9.04 -2.62 -26.49
N SER A 146 9.26 -2.04 -27.67
CA SER A 146 9.80 -0.68 -27.87
C SER A 146 8.73 0.42 -27.75
N ARG A 147 7.43 0.05 -27.67
CA ARG A 147 6.31 1.01 -27.65
C ARG A 147 6.17 1.82 -26.35
N GLY A 148 7.12 1.71 -25.42
CA GLY A 148 7.14 2.53 -24.21
C GLY A 148 8.47 2.47 -23.46
N GLU A 149 8.80 3.57 -22.78
CA GLU A 149 10.01 3.66 -21.96
C GLU A 149 10.00 2.63 -20.81
N ALA A 150 11.19 2.21 -20.37
CA ALA A 150 11.33 1.40 -19.16
C ALA A 150 10.70 2.11 -17.95
N CYS A 151 10.21 1.35 -16.96
CA CYS A 151 9.66 1.97 -15.76
C CYS A 151 10.76 2.80 -15.07
N PRO A 152 10.50 4.08 -14.72
CA PRO A 152 11.54 4.97 -14.15
C PRO A 152 11.92 4.62 -12.70
N GLY A 153 11.42 3.49 -12.21
CA GLY A 153 11.61 3.04 -10.84
C GLY A 153 11.03 4.04 -9.83
N SER A 154 11.85 4.33 -8.83
CA SER A 154 11.52 5.28 -7.75
C SER A 154 11.76 6.74 -8.13
N GLN A 155 12.32 7.02 -9.31
CA GLN A 155 12.62 8.38 -9.74
C GLN A 155 11.35 9.10 -10.22
N ARG A 156 11.23 10.38 -9.86
CA ARG A 156 10.19 11.26 -10.42
C ARG A 156 10.54 11.60 -11.87
N SER A 157 9.74 11.11 -12.80
CA SER A 157 9.96 11.32 -14.24
C SER A 157 8.81 12.07 -14.89
N THR A 158 9.15 12.94 -15.84
CA THR A 158 8.20 13.73 -16.63
C THR A 158 7.78 12.92 -17.85
N ARG A 159 6.58 12.34 -17.82
CA ARG A 159 6.08 11.42 -18.86
C ARG A 159 4.56 11.50 -18.98
N ASN A 160 4.03 10.87 -20.03
CA ASN A 160 2.61 10.57 -20.16
C ASN A 160 2.24 9.41 -19.25
N TRP A 161 1.58 9.72 -18.13
CA TRP A 161 1.15 8.74 -17.13
C TRP A 161 -0.24 8.21 -17.45
N LEU A 162 -0.46 6.95 -17.09
CA LEU A 162 -1.77 6.31 -17.10
C LEU A 162 -2.36 6.28 -15.69
N THR A 163 -3.67 6.14 -15.59
CA THR A 163 -4.42 6.03 -14.36
C THR A 163 -5.72 5.26 -14.61
N ILE A 164 -6.54 5.12 -13.58
CA ILE A 164 -7.89 4.59 -13.68
C ILE A 164 -8.86 5.74 -13.45
N LYS A 165 -9.95 5.78 -14.23
CA LYS A 165 -11.03 6.76 -14.05
C LYS A 165 -12.22 6.07 -13.43
N ASP A 166 -12.78 6.72 -12.43
CA ASP A 166 -14.07 6.35 -11.87
C ASP A 166 -15.15 6.51 -12.97
N PRO A 167 -15.91 5.45 -13.29
CA PRO A 167 -16.84 5.48 -14.43
C PRO A 167 -17.98 6.48 -14.24
N TYR A 168 -18.38 6.76 -13.00
CA TYR A 168 -19.47 7.67 -12.67
C TYR A 168 -19.00 9.11 -12.65
N THR A 169 -17.91 9.39 -11.93
CA THR A 169 -17.42 10.78 -11.80
C THR A 169 -16.55 11.21 -12.97
N ARG A 170 -16.08 10.26 -13.80
CA ARG A 170 -15.09 10.43 -14.88
C ARG A 170 -13.76 11.05 -14.41
N ARG A 171 -13.55 11.12 -13.10
CA ARG A 171 -12.34 11.69 -12.50
C ARG A 171 -11.25 10.63 -12.37
N PRO A 172 -9.99 10.98 -12.64
CA PRO A 172 -8.87 10.08 -12.40
C PRO A 172 -8.71 9.81 -10.90
N VAL A 173 -8.21 8.63 -10.55
CA VAL A 173 -7.82 8.31 -9.18
C VAL A 173 -6.64 9.20 -8.79
N SER A 174 -6.83 10.02 -7.75
CA SER A 174 -5.82 10.94 -7.25
C SER A 174 -4.56 10.20 -6.80
N GLU A 175 -3.38 10.73 -7.11
CA GLU A 175 -2.08 10.19 -6.70
C GLU A 175 -1.79 8.74 -7.15
N PHE A 176 -2.59 8.19 -8.06
CA PHE A 176 -2.36 6.91 -8.71
C PHE A 176 -1.94 7.12 -10.17
N ALA A 177 -0.63 7.22 -10.38
CA ALA A 177 -0.02 7.39 -11.70
C ALA A 177 0.81 6.14 -12.04
N VAL A 178 0.59 5.55 -13.21
CA VAL A 178 1.21 4.30 -13.64
C VAL A 178 1.92 4.51 -14.97
N CYS A 179 3.13 3.99 -15.12
CA CYS A 179 3.84 4.06 -16.39
C CYS A 179 3.24 3.05 -17.39
N TYR A 180 3.38 3.33 -18.68
CA TYR A 180 2.84 2.46 -19.74
C TYR A 180 3.23 0.99 -19.55
N ARG A 181 4.50 0.71 -19.27
CA ARG A 181 5.01 -0.65 -19.12
C ARG A 181 4.35 -1.43 -17.97
N CYS A 182 4.22 -0.83 -16.79
CA CYS A 182 3.56 -1.48 -15.66
C CYS A 182 2.07 -1.70 -15.91
N ALA A 183 1.39 -0.73 -16.54
CA ALA A 183 -0.02 -0.87 -16.90
C ALA A 183 -0.24 -2.04 -17.88
N MET A 184 0.57 -2.12 -18.94
CA MET A 184 0.47 -3.19 -19.93
C MET A 184 0.80 -4.56 -19.35
N ILE A 185 1.76 -4.65 -18.41
CA ILE A 185 2.03 -5.92 -17.71
C ILE A 185 0.80 -6.35 -16.89
N VAL A 186 0.15 -5.43 -16.16
CA VAL A 186 -1.06 -5.75 -15.40
C VAL A 186 -2.18 -6.25 -16.32
N GLU A 187 -2.47 -5.55 -17.42
CA GLU A 187 -3.51 -5.97 -18.36
C GLU A 187 -3.18 -7.32 -19.00
N ALA A 188 -1.90 -7.61 -19.25
CA ALA A 188 -1.48 -8.90 -19.78
C ALA A 188 -1.55 -10.04 -18.76
N LEU A 189 -1.39 -9.73 -17.46
CA LEU A 189 -1.54 -10.69 -16.36
C LEU A 189 -3.00 -10.91 -15.96
N LEU A 190 -3.86 -9.91 -16.12
CA LEU A 190 -5.28 -9.90 -15.77
C LEU A 190 -6.10 -9.49 -17.01
N PRO A 191 -6.31 -10.38 -18.00
CA PRO A 191 -6.84 -9.99 -19.32
C PRO A 191 -8.24 -9.38 -19.30
N ASN A 192 -9.08 -9.74 -18.31
CA ASN A 192 -10.40 -9.12 -18.13
C ASN A 192 -10.35 -7.66 -17.67
N LEU A 193 -9.18 -7.14 -17.30
CA LEU A 193 -8.94 -5.72 -17.01
C LEU A 193 -8.29 -4.99 -18.20
N THR A 194 -8.28 -5.56 -19.39
CA THR A 194 -7.71 -4.92 -20.59
C THR A 194 -8.43 -3.60 -20.89
N GLY A 195 -7.68 -2.53 -21.18
CA GLY A 195 -8.24 -1.20 -21.42
C GLY A 195 -8.63 -0.43 -20.15
N LEU A 196 -8.30 -0.96 -18.96
CA LEU A 196 -8.55 -0.31 -17.68
C LEU A 196 -7.73 0.98 -17.51
N PHE A 197 -6.48 0.97 -17.98
CA PHE A 197 -5.57 2.10 -17.82
C PHE A 197 -5.76 3.14 -18.93
N VAL A 198 -6.10 4.36 -18.53
CA VAL A 198 -6.34 5.49 -19.44
C VAL A 198 -5.39 6.66 -19.15
N PRO A 199 -5.15 7.57 -20.11
CA PRO A 199 -4.30 8.73 -19.88
C PRO A 199 -4.75 9.58 -18.67
N LEU A 200 -3.79 9.91 -17.80
CA LEU A 200 -4.00 10.71 -16.58
C LEU A 200 -4.40 12.15 -16.90
N SER A 201 -3.77 12.75 -17.91
CA SER A 201 -4.13 14.08 -18.43
C SER A 201 -4.78 13.92 -19.80
N SER A 202 -5.89 14.63 -20.03
CA SER A 202 -6.56 14.71 -21.33
C SER A 202 -5.78 15.55 -22.35
N ARG A 203 -4.88 16.42 -21.88
CA ARG A 203 -4.07 17.32 -22.72
C ARG A 203 -2.74 16.72 -23.18
N SER A 204 -2.47 15.45 -22.85
CA SER A 204 -1.18 14.79 -23.10
C SER A 204 0.04 15.56 -22.57
N GLU A 205 -0.17 16.41 -21.55
CA GLU A 205 0.90 17.14 -20.91
C GLU A 205 1.70 16.20 -20.01
N PRO A 206 3.02 16.08 -20.22
CA PRO A 206 3.87 15.24 -19.39
C PRO A 206 3.86 15.73 -17.94
N LEU A 207 3.53 14.85 -17.00
CA LEU A 207 3.52 15.17 -15.57
C LEU A 207 4.74 14.56 -14.90
N LYS A 208 5.28 15.23 -13.88
CA LYS A 208 6.38 14.70 -13.06
C LYS A 208 5.83 13.88 -11.89
N LYS A 209 5.80 12.56 -12.02
CA LYS A 209 5.26 11.61 -11.02
C LYS A 209 6.18 10.39 -10.85
N VAL A 210 5.85 9.52 -9.89
CA VAL A 210 6.48 8.20 -9.68
C VAL A 210 5.46 7.13 -10.02
N CYS A 211 5.89 5.99 -10.57
CA CYS A 211 5.00 4.88 -10.88
C CYS A 211 4.44 4.24 -9.60
N ALA A 212 3.12 4.23 -9.44
CA ALA A 212 2.43 3.59 -8.32
C ALA A 212 2.58 2.07 -8.33
N LEU A 213 2.77 1.48 -9.52
CA LEU A 213 3.02 0.04 -9.71
C LEU A 213 4.51 -0.30 -9.85
N HIS A 214 5.42 0.61 -9.50
CA HIS A 214 6.82 0.23 -9.33
C HIS A 214 6.97 -0.56 -8.02
N PHE A 215 7.53 -1.76 -8.13
CA PHE A 215 7.89 -2.54 -6.97
C PHE A 215 9.18 -2.04 -6.34
N THR A 216 9.09 -1.78 -5.04
CA THR A 216 10.24 -1.52 -4.18
C THR A 216 10.11 -2.45 -2.98
N PRO A 217 11.13 -3.26 -2.62
CA PRO A 217 11.01 -4.25 -1.56
C PRO A 217 10.52 -3.71 -0.21
N LYS A 218 10.83 -2.45 0.09
CA LYS A 218 10.42 -1.77 1.35
C LYS A 218 9.02 -1.15 1.29
N ARG A 219 8.40 -1.06 0.11
CA ARG A 219 7.14 -0.34 -0.11
C ARG A 219 5.97 -1.32 -0.26
N LYS A 220 5.11 -1.38 0.74
CA LYS A 220 3.92 -2.25 0.73
C LYS A 220 2.81 -1.80 -0.23
N GLN A 221 2.90 -0.58 -0.75
CA GLN A 221 1.84 0.00 -1.59
C GLN A 221 1.64 -0.75 -2.91
N PHE A 222 2.73 -1.20 -3.55
CA PHE A 222 2.66 -2.04 -4.75
C PHE A 222 1.81 -3.29 -4.53
N VAL A 223 2.07 -4.00 -3.42
CA VAL A 223 1.36 -5.24 -3.06
C VAL A 223 -0.13 -4.95 -2.89
N ARG A 224 -0.49 -3.87 -2.20
CA ARG A 224 -1.90 -3.48 -1.98
C ARG A 224 -2.61 -3.05 -3.26
N TYR A 225 -1.94 -2.30 -4.13
CA TYR A 225 -2.53 -1.92 -5.41
C TYR A 225 -2.76 -3.13 -6.31
N PHE A 226 -1.78 -4.03 -6.39
CA PHE A 226 -1.95 -5.25 -7.17
C PHE A 226 -3.02 -6.17 -6.58
N ASP A 227 -3.10 -6.28 -5.25
CA ASP A 227 -4.16 -7.00 -4.54
C ASP A 227 -5.56 -6.49 -4.90
N ALA A 228 -5.77 -5.17 -4.94
CA ALA A 228 -7.03 -4.58 -5.36
C ALA A 228 -7.37 -4.92 -6.82
N LEU A 229 -6.38 -4.90 -7.72
CA LEU A 229 -6.54 -5.27 -9.13
C LEU A 229 -6.87 -6.77 -9.29
N GLU A 230 -6.11 -7.65 -8.64
CA GLU A 230 -6.27 -9.10 -8.68
C GLU A 230 -7.65 -9.50 -8.13
N THR A 231 -8.02 -9.01 -6.95
CA THR A 231 -9.29 -9.36 -6.30
C THR A 231 -10.50 -8.84 -7.08
N THR A 232 -10.38 -7.68 -7.74
CA THR A 232 -11.42 -7.18 -8.66
C THR A 232 -11.55 -8.09 -9.88
N SER A 233 -10.42 -8.51 -10.46
CA SER A 233 -10.40 -9.45 -11.58
C SER A 233 -11.03 -10.80 -11.20
N ASP A 234 -10.66 -11.36 -10.06
CA ASP A 234 -11.20 -12.64 -9.58
C ASP A 234 -12.71 -12.60 -9.36
N LYS A 235 -13.20 -11.56 -8.67
CA LYS A 235 -14.64 -11.39 -8.41
C LYS A 235 -15.44 -11.34 -9.71
N ALA A 236 -14.91 -10.64 -10.71
CA ALA A 236 -15.53 -10.55 -12.03
C ALA A 236 -15.59 -11.92 -12.73
N LEU A 237 -14.49 -12.69 -12.68
CA LEU A 237 -14.42 -14.02 -13.28
C LEU A 237 -15.35 -15.02 -12.58
N VAL A 238 -15.33 -15.07 -11.25
CA VAL A 238 -16.20 -15.96 -10.46
C VAL A 238 -17.67 -15.61 -10.64
N GLY A 239 -17.99 -14.32 -10.65
CA GLY A 239 -19.35 -13.83 -10.87
C GLY A 239 -19.83 -13.89 -12.32
N SER A 240 -18.95 -14.20 -13.28
CA SER A 240 -19.21 -14.05 -14.73
C SER A 240 -19.76 -12.67 -15.11
N GLN A 241 -19.23 -11.62 -14.47
CA GLN A 241 -19.65 -10.23 -14.62
C GLN A 241 -18.51 -9.36 -15.12
N ALA A 242 -18.84 -8.16 -15.61
CA ALA A 242 -17.84 -7.15 -15.89
C ALA A 242 -17.16 -6.71 -14.58
N PRO A 243 -15.84 -6.41 -14.59
CA PRO A 243 -15.15 -5.90 -13.41
C PRO A 243 -15.77 -4.60 -12.89
N ASP A 244 -15.98 -4.53 -11.58
CA ASP A 244 -16.48 -3.31 -10.94
C ASP A 244 -15.38 -2.24 -10.86
N ILE A 245 -15.31 -1.42 -11.90
CA ILE A 245 -14.30 -0.35 -12.00
C ILE A 245 -14.57 0.76 -10.98
N ALA A 246 -15.80 0.92 -10.50
CA ALA A 246 -16.13 1.95 -9.53
C ALA A 246 -15.62 1.59 -8.14
N ASP A 247 -15.87 0.35 -7.69
CA ASP A 247 -15.31 -0.16 -6.42
C ASP A 247 -13.78 -0.16 -6.46
N LEU A 248 -13.20 -0.62 -7.57
CA LEU A 248 -11.74 -0.58 -7.77
C LEU A 248 -11.19 0.85 -7.72
N ALA A 249 -11.80 1.82 -8.41
CA ALA A 249 -11.35 3.21 -8.38
C ALA A 249 -11.46 3.82 -6.98
N GLN A 250 -12.52 3.46 -6.22
CA GLN A 250 -12.67 3.88 -4.84
C GLN A 250 -11.60 3.25 -3.94
N GLU A 251 -11.32 1.97 -4.11
CA GLU A 251 -10.30 1.25 -3.32
C GLU A 251 -8.90 1.79 -3.61
N LEU A 252 -8.54 1.97 -4.88
CA LEU A 252 -7.26 2.57 -5.25
C LEU A 252 -7.13 4.00 -4.72
N ARG A 253 -8.23 4.76 -4.69
CA ARG A 253 -8.24 6.09 -4.07
C ARG A 253 -8.00 6.02 -2.57
N ARG A 254 -8.58 5.05 -1.85
CA ARG A 254 -8.27 4.83 -0.43
C ARG A 254 -6.81 4.40 -0.23
N LEU A 255 -6.30 3.54 -1.10
CA LEU A 255 -4.91 3.09 -1.04
C LEU A 255 -3.90 4.19 -1.40
N SER A 256 -4.30 5.17 -2.23
CA SER A 256 -3.48 6.31 -2.64
C SER A 256 -3.59 7.49 -1.68
N VAL A 257 -4.73 7.64 -1.01
CA VAL A 257 -5.00 8.65 0.03
C VAL A 257 -4.81 7.99 1.39
N GLY A 258 -3.58 8.04 1.93
CA GLY A 258 -3.36 7.77 3.36
C GLY A 258 -2.72 6.44 3.74
N HIS A 259 -1.75 5.93 2.98
CA HIS A 259 -0.91 4.81 3.47
C HIS A 259 0.58 5.07 3.58
N GLU A 260 1.06 6.21 3.10
CA GLU A 260 2.36 6.75 3.51
C GLU A 260 2.06 8.10 4.13
N CYS A 261 2.43 8.26 5.41
CA CYS A 261 2.39 9.56 6.05
C CYS A 261 3.22 10.50 5.17
N ARG A 262 2.68 11.65 4.76
CA ARG A 262 3.43 12.64 3.96
C ARG A 262 4.45 13.43 4.81
N GLU A 263 4.78 12.87 5.97
CA GLU A 263 5.71 13.41 6.95
C GLU A 263 5.37 14.87 7.32
N ASP A 264 6.37 15.73 7.24
CA ASP A 264 6.32 17.17 7.44
C ASP A 264 5.88 17.95 6.18
N ASN A 265 5.60 17.27 5.06
CA ASN A 265 5.17 17.97 3.85
C ASN A 265 3.72 18.47 4.00
N PRO A 266 3.46 19.79 3.85
CA PRO A 266 2.12 20.34 3.94
C PRO A 266 1.23 19.78 2.82
N VAL A 267 0.13 19.12 3.18
CA VAL A 267 -0.88 18.63 2.22
C VAL A 267 -1.99 19.65 2.11
N ARG A 268 -2.26 20.10 0.89
CA ARG A 268 -3.38 20.99 0.57
C ARG A 268 -4.66 20.19 0.39
N ASP A 269 -5.78 20.72 0.89
CA ASP A 269 -7.11 20.13 0.76
C ASP A 269 -7.21 18.65 1.21
N GLY A 270 -6.42 18.28 2.21
CA GLY A 270 -6.33 16.91 2.73
C GLY A 270 -7.43 16.57 3.74
N TYR A 271 -7.66 15.27 3.94
CA TYR A 271 -8.53 14.75 5.00
C TYR A 271 -7.69 14.34 6.21
N TRP A 272 -8.05 14.86 7.38
CA TRP A 272 -7.26 14.75 8.61
C TRP A 272 -8.12 14.35 9.80
N HIS A 273 -7.61 13.44 10.62
CA HIS A 273 -8.15 13.18 11.94
C HIS A 273 -7.64 14.24 12.90
N MET A 274 -8.55 14.97 13.52
CA MET A 274 -8.23 16.00 14.50
C MET A 274 -8.74 15.60 15.88
N MET A 275 -8.11 16.14 16.91
CA MET A 275 -8.58 16.03 18.28
C MET A 275 -9.59 17.15 18.58
N GLN A 276 -10.71 16.81 19.21
CA GLN A 276 -11.79 17.74 19.56
C GLN A 276 -11.29 18.91 20.39
N SER A 277 -10.42 18.63 21.35
CA SER A 277 -9.87 19.61 22.29
C SER A 277 -8.51 20.19 21.84
N LEU A 278 -7.93 19.72 20.74
CA LEU A 278 -6.60 20.13 20.28
C LEU A 278 -6.56 20.11 18.73
N PRO A 279 -7.12 21.12 18.05
CA PRO A 279 -7.21 21.16 16.59
C PRO A 279 -5.85 21.13 15.87
N GLU A 280 -4.78 21.58 16.54
CA GLU A 280 -3.40 21.55 16.05
C GLU A 280 -2.88 20.13 15.85
N MET A 281 -3.48 19.16 16.55
CA MET A 281 -3.18 17.73 16.46
C MET A 281 -3.83 17.12 15.22
N THR A 282 -3.26 17.40 14.05
CA THR A 282 -3.67 16.88 12.75
C THR A 282 -2.95 15.56 12.42
N VAL A 283 -3.72 14.49 12.20
CA VAL A 283 -3.16 13.15 11.94
C VAL A 283 -3.72 12.61 10.63
N CYS A 284 -2.85 12.17 9.72
CA CYS A 284 -3.28 11.55 8.48
C CYS A 284 -3.92 10.17 8.73
N ASP A 285 -4.73 9.68 7.80
CA ASP A 285 -5.41 8.38 7.95
C ASP A 285 -4.42 7.21 8.21
N ALA A 286 -3.21 7.26 7.61
CA ALA A 286 -2.16 6.27 7.85
C ALA A 286 -1.77 6.20 9.34
N CYS A 287 -1.31 7.32 9.90
CA CYS A 287 -0.88 7.39 11.29
C CYS A 287 -2.05 7.22 12.26
N PHE A 288 -3.26 7.63 11.89
CA PHE A 288 -4.45 7.42 12.71
C PHE A 288 -4.74 5.92 12.85
N ASN A 289 -4.79 5.19 11.75
CA ASN A 289 -5.07 3.75 11.75
C ASN A 289 -3.97 2.93 12.43
N GLU A 290 -2.70 3.36 12.30
CA GLU A 290 -1.55 2.67 12.89
C GLU A 290 -1.38 2.95 14.39
N VAL A 291 -1.51 4.22 14.81
CA VAL A 291 -1.10 4.66 16.15
C VAL A 291 -2.29 4.95 17.06
N VAL A 292 -3.33 5.62 16.54
CA VAL A 292 -4.44 6.14 17.35
C VAL A 292 -5.58 5.12 17.47
N ARG A 293 -5.99 4.51 16.36
CA ARG A 293 -7.12 3.56 16.32
C ARG A 293 -6.99 2.40 17.31
N PRO A 294 -5.82 1.74 17.47
CA PRO A 294 -5.67 0.69 18.49
C PRO A 294 -5.96 1.22 19.90
N ARG A 295 -5.50 2.43 20.22
CA ARG A 295 -5.72 3.06 21.53
C ARG A 295 -7.16 3.49 21.77
N VAL A 296 -7.89 3.87 20.71
CA VAL A 296 -9.34 4.11 20.79
C VAL A 296 -10.08 2.83 21.13
N GLN A 297 -9.70 1.71 20.49
CA GLN A 297 -10.28 0.38 20.74
C GLN A 297 -9.99 -0.09 22.17
N ASP A 298 -8.81 0.22 22.71
CA ASP A 298 -8.45 -0.04 24.11
C ASP A 298 -9.20 0.84 25.13
N GLY A 299 -10.05 1.77 24.67
CA GLY A 299 -10.80 2.69 25.54
C GLY A 299 -9.94 3.79 26.16
N ASN A 300 -8.82 4.18 25.53
CA ASN A 300 -7.95 5.22 26.06
C ASN A 300 -8.58 6.61 25.94
N SER A 301 -8.69 7.34 27.05
CA SER A 301 -9.33 8.65 27.11
C SER A 301 -8.65 9.72 26.24
N VAL A 302 -7.32 9.66 26.08
CA VAL A 302 -6.59 10.59 25.20
C VAL A 302 -6.91 10.27 23.75
N ALA A 303 -6.85 9.00 23.34
CA ALA A 303 -7.13 8.62 21.96
C ALA A 303 -8.60 8.84 21.55
N GLN A 304 -9.55 8.67 22.47
CA GLN A 304 -10.97 8.92 22.23
C GLN A 304 -11.30 10.39 21.94
N GLY A 305 -10.40 11.32 22.26
CA GLY A 305 -10.55 12.73 21.90
C GLY A 305 -10.49 13.00 20.40
N PHE A 306 -10.12 12.04 19.56
CA PHE A 306 -10.07 12.22 18.10
C PHE A 306 -11.43 12.04 17.43
N PHE A 307 -11.69 12.87 16.41
CA PHE A 307 -12.77 12.62 15.47
C PHE A 307 -12.50 11.35 14.65
N THR A 308 -13.40 10.37 14.78
CA THR A 308 -13.31 9.10 14.03
C THR A 308 -13.45 9.31 12.53
N LYS A 309 -14.23 10.32 12.10
CA LYS A 309 -14.33 10.73 10.70
C LYS A 309 -13.32 11.86 10.44
N PRO A 310 -12.46 11.73 9.42
CA PRO A 310 -11.52 12.79 9.09
C PRO A 310 -12.25 14.00 8.50
N GLN A 311 -11.72 15.18 8.79
CA GLN A 311 -12.24 16.47 8.34
C GLN A 311 -11.32 17.05 7.26
N ARG A 312 -11.90 17.78 6.31
CA ARG A 312 -11.11 18.41 5.24
C ARG A 312 -10.48 19.70 5.75
N LEU A 313 -9.16 19.83 5.59
CA LEU A 313 -8.42 21.04 5.94
C LEU A 313 -7.74 21.65 4.71
N PRO A 314 -7.63 22.99 4.64
CA PRO A 314 -7.02 23.67 3.51
C PRO A 314 -5.53 23.36 3.39
N VAL A 315 -4.79 23.32 4.50
CA VAL A 315 -3.38 22.90 4.57
C VAL A 315 -3.11 22.31 5.96
N ALA A 316 -2.46 21.15 6.04
CA ALA A 316 -1.94 20.61 7.31
C ALA A 316 -0.75 19.65 7.10
N THR A 317 -0.03 19.35 8.19
CA THR A 317 1.06 18.36 8.29
C THR A 317 0.68 17.29 9.32
N CYS A 318 1.25 16.08 9.21
CA CYS A 318 0.90 15.01 10.14
C CYS A 318 1.71 15.12 11.42
N GLN A 319 1.06 15.27 12.57
CA GLN A 319 1.75 15.39 13.87
C GLN A 319 2.32 14.07 14.40
N LEU A 320 1.94 12.93 13.82
CA LEU A 320 2.40 11.59 14.23
C LEU A 320 3.31 10.93 13.20
N TYR A 321 3.97 11.70 12.34
CA TYR A 321 4.89 11.10 11.38
C TYR A 321 6.18 10.62 12.03
N SER A 322 6.70 11.36 13.01
CA SER A 322 8.02 11.12 13.58
C SER A 322 8.02 10.08 14.71
N PRO A 323 9.13 9.36 14.91
CA PRO A 323 9.29 8.47 16.06
C PRO A 323 9.12 9.20 17.40
N ARG A 324 9.66 10.43 17.53
CA ARG A 324 9.54 11.18 18.79
C ARG A 324 8.09 11.50 19.14
N MET A 325 7.30 12.01 18.18
CA MET A 325 5.90 12.34 18.45
C MET A 325 5.04 11.12 18.72
N ARG A 326 5.35 9.97 18.10
CA ARG A 326 4.72 8.68 18.41
C ARG A 326 5.00 8.25 19.84
N GLU A 327 6.23 8.38 20.32
CA GLU A 327 6.59 8.07 21.70
C GLU A 327 5.91 9.02 22.69
N ILE A 328 5.85 10.32 22.38
CA ILE A 328 5.12 11.32 23.18
C ILE A 328 3.64 10.95 23.28
N PHE A 329 3.01 10.59 22.16
CA PHE A 329 1.61 10.16 22.13
C PHE A 329 1.39 8.88 22.95
N HIS A 330 2.27 7.87 22.79
CA HIS A 330 2.19 6.65 23.59
C HIS A 330 2.39 6.92 25.09
N LYS A 331 3.29 7.83 25.46
CA LYS A 331 3.50 8.25 26.85
C LYS A 331 2.28 9.00 27.41
N ALA A 332 1.69 9.90 26.64
CA ALA A 332 0.44 10.59 26.99
C ALA A 332 -0.70 9.58 27.20
N CYS A 333 -0.87 8.63 26.28
CA CYS A 333 -1.86 7.56 26.41
C CYS A 333 -1.64 6.71 27.67
N ARG A 334 -0.39 6.29 27.95
CA ARG A 334 -0.05 5.50 29.14
C ARG A 334 -0.36 6.25 30.44
N ARG A 335 -0.08 7.54 30.50
CA ARG A 335 -0.30 8.39 31.67
C ARG A 335 -1.72 8.97 31.76
N ARG A 336 -2.51 8.79 30.70
CA ARG A 336 -3.81 9.47 30.48
C ARG A 336 -3.69 10.99 30.62
N ASP A 337 -2.55 11.52 30.20
CA ASP A 337 -2.16 12.91 30.40
C ASP A 337 -2.29 13.67 29.07
N ARG A 338 -3.44 14.33 28.89
CA ARG A 338 -3.75 15.11 27.69
C ARG A 338 -3.00 16.44 27.66
N GLU A 339 -2.80 17.06 28.81
CA GLU A 339 -2.11 18.35 28.94
C GLU A 339 -0.64 18.21 28.52
N TYR A 340 -0.01 17.09 28.86
CA TYR A 340 1.33 16.76 28.37
C TYR A 340 1.39 16.62 26.84
N LEU A 341 0.38 15.99 26.22
CA LEU A 341 0.32 15.88 24.75
C LEU A 341 0.16 17.26 24.11
N GLU A 342 -0.75 18.07 24.64
CA GLU A 342 -1.03 19.43 24.17
C GLU A 342 0.22 20.31 24.23
N ALA A 343 0.91 20.36 25.37
CA ALA A 343 2.15 21.11 25.51
C ALA A 343 3.21 20.72 24.48
N ARG A 344 3.35 19.42 24.18
CA ARG A 344 4.35 18.91 23.22
C ARG A 344 3.97 19.13 21.76
N VAL A 345 2.68 19.10 21.43
CA VAL A 345 2.19 19.41 20.08
C VAL A 345 2.37 20.90 19.78
N LEU A 346 2.07 21.78 20.75
CA LEU A 346 2.25 23.21 20.59
C LEU A 346 3.73 23.60 20.48
N GLU A 347 4.60 23.03 21.32
CA GLU A 347 6.07 23.20 21.22
C GLU A 347 6.58 22.79 19.84
N ARG A 348 6.09 21.66 19.30
CA ARG A 348 6.43 21.22 17.94
C ARG A 348 6.02 22.24 16.88
N ARG A 349 4.78 22.73 16.95
CA ARG A 349 4.24 23.69 15.98
C ARG A 349 5.02 24.98 15.97
N GLU A 350 5.43 25.46 17.13
CA GLU A 350 6.25 26.67 17.26
C GLU A 350 7.61 26.50 16.58
N ILE A 351 8.29 25.37 16.81
CA ILE A 351 9.59 25.07 16.20
C ILE A 351 9.46 24.85 14.69
N GLU A 352 8.43 24.12 14.24
CA GLU A 352 8.11 23.92 12.82
C GLU A 352 7.90 25.28 12.12
N ALA A 353 7.16 26.21 12.75
CA ALA A 353 6.91 27.54 12.21
C ALA A 353 8.19 28.38 12.12
N ASP A 354 9.04 28.38 13.16
CA ASP A 354 10.32 29.11 13.17
C ASP A 354 11.29 28.61 12.09
N ILE A 355 11.43 27.28 11.94
CA ILE A 355 12.28 26.69 10.89
C ILE A 355 11.72 27.02 9.50
N PHE A 356 10.40 26.90 9.30
CA PHE A 356 9.79 27.21 8.02
C PHE A 356 9.91 28.70 7.65
N GLU A 357 9.78 29.61 8.62
CA GLU A 357 10.00 31.04 8.39
C GLU A 357 11.45 31.34 7.99
N LYS A 358 12.42 30.71 8.65
CA LYS A 358 13.85 30.82 8.29
C LYS A 358 14.11 30.31 6.87
N LEU A 359 13.51 29.18 6.49
CA LEU A 359 13.62 28.64 5.12
C LEU A 359 12.99 29.58 4.07
N LEU A 360 11.82 30.16 4.35
CA LEU A 360 11.18 31.12 3.46
C LEU A 360 11.99 32.41 3.29
N LYS A 361 12.67 32.89 4.34
CA LYS A 361 13.58 34.05 4.25
C LYS A 361 14.78 33.76 3.35
N LEU A 362 15.31 32.53 3.38
CA LEU A 362 16.39 32.10 2.49
C LEU A 362 15.92 31.97 1.03
N ASP A 363 14.73 31.42 0.79
CA ASP A 363 14.15 31.28 -0.55
C ASP A 363 13.86 32.64 -1.21
N LYS A 364 13.24 33.57 -0.47
CA LYS A 364 12.95 34.93 -0.95
C LYS A 364 14.19 35.76 -1.26
N ALA A 365 15.34 35.43 -0.66
CA ALA A 365 16.58 36.14 -0.92
C ALA A 365 17.17 35.83 -2.31
N GLN A 366 16.66 34.81 -3.04
CA GLN A 366 17.11 34.39 -4.38
C GLN A 366 18.64 34.25 -4.52
N ARG A 367 19.35 33.93 -3.43
CA ARG A 367 20.80 33.74 -3.43
C ARG A 367 21.12 32.25 -3.57
N ASN A 368 21.46 31.84 -4.79
CA ASN A 368 22.00 30.51 -5.07
C ASN A 368 23.52 30.47 -4.81
N ASP A 369 23.93 30.82 -3.59
CA ASP A 369 25.32 30.71 -3.14
C ASP A 369 25.50 29.51 -2.19
N ALA A 370 26.67 28.87 -2.25
CA ALA A 370 26.99 27.67 -1.45
C ALA A 370 26.81 27.89 0.08
N ARG A 371 26.82 29.15 0.54
CA ARG A 371 26.54 29.53 1.93
C ARG A 371 25.05 29.38 2.29
N SER A 372 24.14 29.78 1.40
CA SER A 372 22.70 29.64 1.60
C SER A 372 22.27 28.18 1.54
N GLU A 373 22.84 27.38 0.63
CA GLU A 373 22.60 25.93 0.57
C GLU A 373 23.02 25.23 1.87
N LYS A 374 24.22 25.53 2.38
CA LYS A 374 24.70 25.02 3.67
C LYS A 374 23.84 25.45 4.85
N GLN A 375 23.20 26.61 4.77
CA GLN A 375 22.29 27.10 5.81
C GLN A 375 20.93 26.38 5.76
N VAL A 376 20.41 26.08 4.56
CA VAL A 376 19.22 25.23 4.37
C VAL A 376 19.48 23.82 4.91
N GLU A 377 20.61 23.20 4.55
CA GLU A 377 20.98 21.87 5.06
C GLU A 377 21.05 21.83 6.59
N ARG A 378 21.61 22.87 7.23
CA ARG A 378 21.66 22.97 8.70
C ARG A 378 20.27 23.00 9.32
N LEU A 379 19.35 23.79 8.77
CA LEU A 379 17.98 23.89 9.28
C LEU A 379 17.21 22.58 9.10
N VAL A 380 17.42 21.88 7.98
CA VAL A 380 16.83 20.56 7.73
C VAL A 380 17.39 19.50 8.69
N GLU A 381 18.71 19.52 8.96
CA GLU A 381 19.32 18.60 9.92
C GLU A 381 18.94 18.91 11.37
N GLU A 382 18.77 20.19 11.72
CA GLU A 382 18.25 20.62 13.02
C GLU A 382 16.84 20.07 13.26
N TRP A 383 15.97 20.18 12.25
CA TRP A 383 14.63 19.60 12.28
C TRP A 383 14.64 18.08 12.41
N LYS A 384 15.46 17.38 11.61
CA LYS A 384 15.59 15.92 11.68
C LYS A 384 16.12 15.41 13.03
N ARG A 385 16.97 16.18 13.72
CA ARG A 385 17.43 15.82 15.08
C ARG A 385 16.35 16.00 16.13
N TRP A 386 15.37 16.85 15.84
CA TRP A 386 14.30 17.19 16.77
C TRP A 386 13.11 16.23 16.66
N GLU A 387 12.91 15.56 15.52
CA GLU A 387 11.83 14.59 15.22
C GLU A 387 12.27 13.13 15.34
#